data_AF-A0A944HHM1-F1
#
_entry.id   AF-A0A944HHM1-F1
#
_cell.length_a   1.000
_cell.length_b   1.000
_cell.length_c   1.000
_cell.angle_alpha   90.00
_cell.angle_beta   90.00
_cell.angle_gamma   90.00
#
_symmetry.space_group_name_H-M   'P 1'
#
loop_
_entity.id
_entity.type
_entity.pdbx_description
1 polymer ?
#
loop_
_entity_poly.entity_id
_entity_poly.type
_entity_poly.pdbx_seq_one_letter_code
_entity_poly.pdbx_strand_id
1 'polypeptide(L)'
;MAAVQDEIPGLVIHAVRQPDGQAATIQAQFEAFHQLNPWVLRALESLTADYLKRSGGRVGIGMLFEVLRWRYATATEGDEFRLNNNFRSRYVRLLIERHPEWAPAFEVRALRTD
;
A
#
# COMPACT_ATOMS: atom_id res chain seq x y z
N MET A 1 -14.39 24.50 12.71
CA MET A 1 -13.51 23.52 13.38
C MET A 1 -12.50 23.04 12.36
N ALA A 2 -11.23 23.43 12.48
CA ALA A 2 -10.18 22.94 11.60
C ALA A 2 -9.79 21.53 12.05
N ALA A 3 -10.06 20.52 11.22
CA ALA A 3 -9.54 19.18 11.46
C ALA A 3 -8.05 19.19 11.06
N VAL A 4 -7.17 18.99 12.03
CA VAL A 4 -5.77 18.61 11.75
C VAL A 4 -5.85 17.25 11.05
N GLN A 5 -5.78 17.25 9.72
CA GLN A 5 -5.86 16.05 8.89
C GLN A 5 -4.53 15.26 8.83
N ASP A 6 -3.45 15.79 9.43
CA ASP A 6 -2.13 15.53 8.87
C ASP A 6 -1.20 14.58 9.62
N GLU A 7 -1.62 13.90 10.68
CA GLU A 7 -0.78 12.87 11.30
C GLU A 7 -1.56 11.57 11.48
N ILE A 8 -1.43 10.66 10.51
CA ILE A 8 -1.76 9.24 10.74
C ILE A 8 -0.64 8.70 11.63
N PRO A 9 -0.93 8.32 12.90
CA PRO A 9 0.10 7.84 13.80
C PRO A 9 0.83 6.64 13.21
N GLY A 10 2.16 6.71 13.14
CA GLY A 10 3.01 5.63 12.66
C GLY A 10 3.23 5.58 11.14
N LEU A 11 2.64 6.50 10.36
CA LEU A 11 2.95 6.60 8.93
C LEU A 11 4.33 7.24 8.74
N VAL A 12 5.32 6.41 8.42
CA VAL A 12 6.69 6.86 8.09
C VAL A 12 6.94 6.63 6.61
N ILE A 13 7.25 7.71 5.90
CA ILE A 13 7.59 7.70 4.47
C ILE A 13 9.11 7.73 4.34
N HIS A 14 9.65 6.83 3.50
CA HIS A 14 11.05 6.81 3.13
C HIS A 14 11.18 6.87 1.62
N ALA A 15 12.32 7.34 1.11
CA ALA A 15 12.59 7.32 -0.34
C ALA A 15 12.46 5.90 -0.91
N VAL A 16 11.79 5.78 -2.06
CA VAL A 16 11.65 4.50 -2.77
C VAL A 16 12.98 4.07 -3.36
N ARG A 17 13.29 2.78 -3.22
CA ARG A 17 14.41 2.11 -3.87
C ARG A 17 13.90 1.15 -4.93
N GLN A 18 14.43 1.23 -6.15
CA GLN A 18 14.10 0.28 -7.21
C GLN A 18 15.14 -0.85 -7.24
N PRO A 19 14.74 -2.10 -7.49
CA PRO A 19 15.69 -3.18 -7.69
C PRO A 19 16.50 -2.97 -8.98
N ASP A 20 17.76 -3.42 -8.96
CA ASP A 20 18.62 -3.40 -10.14
C ASP A 20 18.15 -4.49 -11.13
N GLY A 21 17.70 -4.06 -12.31
CA GLY A 21 17.17 -4.94 -13.35
C GLY A 21 15.72 -5.39 -13.14
N GLN A 22 15.15 -6.04 -14.16
CA GLN A 22 13.76 -6.49 -14.15
C GLN A 22 13.68 -8.01 -14.12
N ALA A 23 13.22 -8.57 -13.00
CA ALA A 23 13.02 -10.01 -12.87
C ALA A 23 11.93 -10.53 -13.84
N ALA A 24 12.05 -11.80 -14.26
CA ALA A 24 11.21 -12.39 -15.29
C ALA A 24 9.72 -12.50 -14.91
N THR A 25 9.39 -12.55 -13.61
CA THR A 25 8.01 -12.69 -13.13
C THR A 25 7.59 -11.51 -12.28
N ILE A 26 6.29 -11.17 -12.32
CA ILE A 26 5.73 -10.10 -11.47
C ILE A 26 5.87 -10.44 -9.98
N GLN A 27 5.92 -11.73 -9.62
CA GLN A 27 6.13 -12.17 -8.24
C GLN A 27 7.55 -11.83 -7.76
N ALA A 28 8.57 -12.18 -8.53
CA ALA A 28 9.96 -11.85 -8.20
C ALA A 28 10.20 -10.34 -8.19
N GLN A 29 9.58 -9.59 -9.13
CA GLN A 29 9.64 -8.13 -9.14
C GLN A 29 9.02 -7.53 -7.86
N PHE A 30 7.88 -8.08 -7.40
CA PHE A 30 7.26 -7.64 -6.16
C PHE A 30 8.14 -7.96 -4.95
N GLU A 31 8.69 -9.16 -4.84
CA GLU A 31 9.52 -9.56 -3.71
C GLU A 31 10.76 -8.68 -3.61
N ALA A 32 11.46 -8.44 -4.73
CA ALA A 32 12.60 -7.55 -4.77
C ALA A 32 12.23 -6.11 -4.36
N PHE A 33 11.13 -5.58 -4.91
CA PHE A 33 10.64 -4.26 -4.53
C PHE A 33 10.25 -4.18 -3.04
N HIS A 34 9.55 -5.20 -2.53
CA HIS A 34 9.08 -5.24 -1.15
C HIS A 34 10.23 -5.34 -0.15
N GLN A 35 11.25 -6.16 -0.45
CA GLN A 35 12.46 -6.28 0.35
C GLN A 35 13.23 -4.96 0.45
N LEU A 36 13.28 -4.19 -0.64
CA LEU A 36 13.92 -2.87 -0.67
C LEU A 36 13.09 -1.77 -0.01
N ASN A 37 11.76 -1.94 0.03
CA ASN A 37 10.82 -0.94 0.53
C ASN A 37 9.82 -1.53 1.56
N PRO A 38 10.28 -2.13 2.66
CA PRO A 38 9.39 -2.75 3.64
C PRO A 38 8.45 -1.72 4.32
N TRP A 39 8.80 -0.44 4.25
CA TRP A 39 7.99 0.66 4.76
C TRP A 39 6.67 0.84 4.01
N VAL A 40 6.60 0.46 2.72
CA VAL A 40 5.36 0.55 1.93
C VAL A 40 4.27 -0.32 2.55
N LEU A 41 4.61 -1.54 2.99
CA LEU A 41 3.65 -2.40 3.68
C LEU A 41 3.18 -1.75 4.98
N ARG A 42 4.10 -1.25 5.81
CA ARG A 42 3.75 -0.59 7.09
C ARG A 42 2.86 0.64 6.90
N ALA A 43 3.13 1.40 5.84
CA ALA A 43 2.30 2.54 5.45
C ALA A 43 0.89 2.08 5.07
N LEU A 44 0.77 1.02 4.27
CA LEU A 44 -0.53 0.44 3.92
C LEU A 44 -1.27 -0.14 5.13
N GLU A 45 -0.57 -0.78 6.07
CA GLU A 45 -1.13 -1.25 7.35
C GLU A 45 -1.71 -0.07 8.15
N SER A 46 -0.95 1.02 8.28
CA SER A 46 -1.36 2.23 9.00
C SER A 46 -2.58 2.90 8.36
N LEU A 47 -2.57 3.04 7.03
CA LEU A 47 -3.69 3.60 6.27
C LEU A 47 -4.95 2.72 6.39
N THR A 48 -4.78 1.40 6.33
CA THR A 48 -5.89 0.45 6.47
C THR A 48 -6.50 0.52 7.85
N ALA A 49 -5.69 0.45 8.91
CA ALA A 49 -6.16 0.53 10.28
C ALA A 49 -6.91 1.84 10.57
N ASP A 50 -6.35 2.99 10.15
CA ASP A 50 -6.99 4.30 10.32
C ASP A 50 -8.33 4.37 9.55
N TYR A 51 -8.36 3.89 8.30
CA TYR A 51 -9.58 3.88 7.50
C TYR A 51 -10.68 3.00 8.11
N LEU A 52 -10.35 1.78 8.55
CA LEU A 52 -11.32 0.87 9.16
C LEU A 52 -11.84 1.42 10.49
N LYS A 53 -10.98 2.05 11.29
CA LYS A 53 -11.38 2.71 12.54
C LYS A 53 -12.37 3.85 12.31
N ARG A 54 -12.23 4.60 11.22
CA ARG A 54 -13.09 5.78 10.91
C ARG A 54 -14.36 5.42 10.15
N SER A 55 -14.26 4.55 9.15
CA SER A 55 -15.36 4.25 8.23
C SER A 55 -16.18 3.03 8.63
N GLY A 56 -15.57 2.06 9.33
CA GLY A 56 -16.16 0.74 9.60
C GLY A 56 -16.52 -0.06 8.33
N GLY A 57 -16.09 0.40 7.15
CA GLY A 57 -16.54 -0.10 5.84
C GLY A 57 -15.48 -0.85 5.06
N ARG A 58 -15.77 -1.10 3.78
CA ARG A 58 -14.85 -1.78 2.84
C ARG A 58 -13.77 -0.83 2.34
N VAL A 59 -12.58 -1.38 2.11
CA VAL A 59 -11.39 -0.65 1.66
C VAL A 59 -10.83 -1.26 0.39
N GLY A 60 -10.52 -0.41 -0.59
CA GLY A 60 -9.92 -0.81 -1.84
C GLY A 60 -8.41 -0.55 -1.83
N ILE A 61 -7.60 -1.54 -2.18
CA ILE A 61 -6.14 -1.35 -2.26
C ILE A 61 -5.73 -0.28 -3.26
N GLY A 62 -6.49 -0.10 -4.34
CA GLY A 62 -6.24 0.97 -5.29
C GLY A 62 -6.33 2.35 -4.64
N MET A 63 -7.34 2.55 -3.79
CA MET A 63 -7.52 3.80 -3.04
C MET A 63 -6.37 4.00 -2.05
N LEU A 64 -5.97 2.96 -1.30
CA LEU A 64 -4.81 3.03 -0.40
C LEU A 64 -3.51 3.39 -1.14
N PHE A 65 -3.31 2.83 -2.33
CA PHE A 65 -2.17 3.15 -3.18
C PHE A 65 -2.17 4.61 -3.60
N GLU A 66 -3.31 5.15 -4.05
CA GLU A 66 -3.40 6.56 -4.44
C GLU A 66 -3.17 7.50 -3.25
N VAL A 67 -3.72 7.18 -2.08
CA VAL A 67 -3.44 7.96 -0.85
C VAL A 67 -1.94 7.92 -0.52
N LEU A 68 -1.30 6.77 -0.62
CA LEU A 68 0.13 6.65 -0.39
C LEU A 68 0.96 7.43 -1.42
N ARG A 69 0.55 7.43 -2.70
CA ARG A 69 1.21 8.24 -3.75
C ARG A 69 1.14 9.72 -3.44
N TRP A 70 -0.04 10.21 -3.10
CA TRP A 70 -0.26 11.61 -2.77
C TRP A 70 0.60 12.02 -1.57
N ARG A 71 0.57 11.23 -0.48
CA ARG A 71 1.39 11.50 0.71
C ARG A 71 2.88 11.46 0.41
N TYR A 72 3.33 10.53 -0.42
CA TYR A 72 4.74 10.48 -0.84
C TYR A 72 5.12 11.76 -1.59
N ALA A 73 4.34 12.15 -2.62
CA ALA A 73 4.61 13.35 -3.40
C ALA A 73 4.68 14.62 -2.53
N THR A 74 3.84 14.72 -1.50
CA THR A 74 3.89 15.81 -0.52
C THR A 74 5.14 15.75 0.36
N ALA A 75 5.59 14.56 0.76
CA ALA A 75 6.74 14.37 1.64
C ALA A 75 8.10 14.49 0.94
N THR A 76 8.16 14.23 -0.37
CA THR A 76 9.40 14.22 -1.17
C THR A 76 9.44 15.34 -2.22
N GLU A 77 8.67 16.41 -2.01
CA GLU A 77 8.63 17.59 -2.88
C GLU A 77 8.45 17.27 -4.38
N GLY A 78 7.68 16.23 -4.69
CA GLY A 78 7.33 15.87 -6.07
C GLY A 78 8.17 14.75 -6.72
N ASP A 79 9.03 14.04 -5.99
CA ASP A 79 9.65 12.82 -6.53
C ASP A 79 8.60 11.82 -7.05
N GLU A 80 8.85 11.23 -8.23
CA GLU A 80 7.92 10.30 -8.86
C GLU A 80 7.85 8.98 -8.08
N PHE A 81 6.78 8.80 -7.30
CA PHE A 81 6.52 7.56 -6.58
C PHE A 81 6.11 6.43 -7.54
N ARG A 82 7.07 5.59 -7.96
CA ARG A 82 6.83 4.44 -8.83
C ARG A 82 6.41 3.19 -8.08
N LEU A 83 5.22 3.22 -7.49
CA LEU A 83 4.55 2.02 -7.00
C LEU A 83 3.81 1.32 -8.15
N ASN A 84 4.29 0.15 -8.57
CA ASN A 84 3.70 -0.57 -9.69
C ASN A 84 2.28 -1.07 -9.34
N ASN A 85 1.30 -0.75 -10.19
CA ASN A 85 -0.09 -1.19 -10.02
C ASN A 85 -0.23 -2.72 -9.95
N ASN A 86 0.68 -3.46 -10.60
CA ASN A 86 0.71 -4.93 -10.59
C ASN A 86 1.05 -5.51 -9.20
N PHE A 87 1.52 -4.69 -8.26
CA PHE A 87 1.80 -5.11 -6.89
C PHE A 87 0.59 -5.01 -5.96
N ARG A 88 -0.49 -4.34 -6.37
CA ARG A 88 -1.72 -4.17 -5.55
C ARG A 88 -2.25 -5.51 -5.03
N SER A 89 -2.42 -6.50 -5.90
CA SER A 89 -2.96 -7.81 -5.51
C SER A 89 -2.06 -8.54 -4.50
N ARG A 90 -0.74 -8.36 -4.60
CA ARG A 90 0.24 -8.97 -3.69
C ARG A 90 0.25 -8.28 -2.34
N TYR A 91 0.19 -6.95 -2.32
CA TYR A 91 0.05 -6.19 -1.09
C TYR A 91 -1.26 -6.49 -0.36
N VAL A 92 -2.40 -6.66 -1.07
CA VAL A 92 -3.64 -7.10 -0.41
C VAL A 92 -3.50 -8.45 0.25
N ARG A 93 -2.93 -9.43 -0.46
CA ARG A 93 -2.70 -10.77 0.10
C ARG A 93 -1.82 -10.69 1.34
N LEU A 94 -0.74 -9.91 1.31
CA LEU A 94 0.16 -9.74 2.44
C LEU A 94 -0.49 -9.01 3.62
N LEU A 95 -1.33 -7.99 3.36
CA LEU A 95 -2.12 -7.32 4.40
C LEU A 95 -3.08 -8.31 5.08
N ILE A 96 -3.81 -9.11 4.30
CA ILE A 96 -4.72 -10.13 4.84
C ILE A 96 -3.97 -11.25 5.57
N GLU A 97 -2.81 -11.66 5.07
CA GLU A 97 -1.97 -12.67 5.73
C GLU A 97 -1.50 -12.19 7.11
N ARG A 98 -1.10 -10.91 7.23
CA ARG A 98 -0.66 -10.32 8.50
C ARG A 98 -1.80 -9.90 9.42
N HIS A 99 -2.95 -9.56 8.83
CA HIS A 99 -4.16 -9.14 9.51
C HIS A 99 -5.38 -9.91 8.97
N PRO A 100 -5.56 -11.19 9.36
CA PRO A 100 -6.68 -12.00 8.88
C PRO A 100 -8.05 -11.38 9.17
N GLU A 101 -8.16 -10.57 10.23
CA GLU A 101 -9.35 -9.81 10.59
C GLU A 101 -9.76 -8.77 9.54
N TRP A 102 -8.85 -8.34 8.66
CA TRP A 102 -9.15 -7.41 7.56
C TRP A 102 -9.66 -8.11 6.30
N ALA A 103 -9.63 -9.43 6.22
CA ALA A 103 -10.10 -10.17 5.04
C ALA A 103 -11.52 -9.78 4.59
N PRO A 104 -12.52 -9.61 5.48
CA PRO A 104 -13.86 -9.20 5.08
C PRO A 104 -13.96 -7.75 4.59
N ALA A 105 -12.97 -6.91 4.94
CA ALA A 105 -12.95 -5.50 4.59
C ALA A 105 -12.34 -5.24 3.20
N PHE A 106 -11.46 -6.11 2.73
CA PHE A 106 -10.87 -6.04 1.39
C PHE A 106 -11.73 -6.81 0.38
N GLU A 107 -12.26 -6.13 -0.62
CA GLU A 107 -12.84 -6.80 -1.80
C GLU A 107 -11.71 -7.32 -2.70
N VAL A 108 -11.20 -8.51 -2.39
CA VAL A 108 -10.40 -9.27 -3.35
C VAL A 108 -11.32 -9.76 -4.46
N ARG A 109 -11.40 -9.01 -5.58
CA ARG A 109 -12.01 -9.57 -6.80
C ARG A 109 -11.27 -10.87 -7.10
N ALA A 110 -12.00 -11.98 -7.15
CA ALA A 110 -11.45 -13.25 -7.59
C ALA A 110 -10.77 -13.03 -8.94
N LEU A 111 -9.50 -13.44 -9.05
CA LEU A 111 -8.82 -13.44 -10.34
C LEU A 111 -9.62 -14.39 -11.23
N ARG A 112 -10.36 -13.87 -12.21
CA ARG A 112 -10.90 -14.71 -13.26
C ARG A 112 -9.71 -15.22 -14.06
N THR A 113 -9.40 -16.50 -13.87
CA THR A 113 -8.66 -17.26 -14.87
C THR A 113 -9.72 -17.70 -15.88
N ASP A 114 -9.83 -16.95 -16.98
CA ASP A 114 -10.44 -17.46 -18.22
C ASP A 114 -9.36 -18.17 -19.04
#